data_AF-A0A017T7R6-F1
#
_entry.id   AF-A0A017T7R6-F1
#
_cell.length_a   1.000
_cell.length_b   1.000
_cell.length_c   1.000
_cell.angle_alpha   90.00
_cell.angle_beta   90.00
_cell.angle_gamma   90.00
#
_symmetry.space_group_name_H-M   'P 1'
#
loop_
_entity.id
_entity.type
_entity.pdbx_description
1 polymer ?
#
loop_
_entity_poly.entity_id
_entity_poly.type
_entity_poly.pdbx_seq_one_letter_code
_entity_poly.pdbx_strand_id
1 'polypeptide(L)'
;MIRGIAATASDGTAADAAQAALAGGGSAADALIAGFLAAAGARPGVLLAPAVALIGGTGVGARVFDGRAAQPGLGAPRPRGFVDAASVPDAARIAVPRTLGLISLLHGYLGRSRLGELARPGVLAATHLGATARAELIRSVGASGGAALHQRDVMRALTDVGGALAGGTLTEDDLRETIPAAGDAIVQESPGASGEASDTISLLRSPWPVGAEARPAETIVACDNRGMLAAMAYAPAHIGILVPALELELGRDAVPVRRGITRVSPGTLLPTAAPIAILLRGRIAAALGLEGILAIGPETLAGLTEPLSPEGGWEASLEAKLADVRTRTGAKRILVATRDGHGGARTVTQGNA
;
A
#
# COMPACT_ATOMS: atom_id res chain seq x y z
N MET A 1 -12.98 20.39 20.69
CA MET A 1 -12.62 20.71 19.28
C MET A 1 -11.32 19.98 18.99
N ILE A 2 -11.36 19.00 18.09
CA ILE A 2 -10.24 18.08 17.83
C ILE A 2 -9.28 18.77 16.85
N ARG A 3 -7.97 18.85 17.15
CA ARG A 3 -6.98 19.55 16.32
C ARG A 3 -5.67 18.78 16.21
N GLY A 4 -5.51 17.97 15.16
CA GLY A 4 -4.23 17.37 14.83
C GLY A 4 -4.25 16.69 13.47
N ILE A 5 -3.13 16.78 12.75
CA ILE A 5 -2.85 16.01 11.54
C ILE A 5 -1.47 15.36 11.70
N ALA A 6 -1.28 14.17 11.17
CA ALA A 6 0.01 13.51 11.18
C ALA A 6 0.11 12.53 10.02
N ALA A 7 1.20 12.58 9.26
CA ALA A 7 1.55 11.57 8.28
C ALA A 7 3.06 11.31 8.26
N THR A 8 3.43 10.05 8.05
CA THR A 8 4.82 9.63 7.83
C THR A 8 4.86 8.42 6.90
N ALA A 9 6.02 8.12 6.35
CA ALA A 9 6.22 7.05 5.39
C ALA A 9 7.64 6.49 5.43
N SER A 10 7.83 5.35 4.77
CA SER A 10 9.13 4.70 4.59
C SER A 10 10.13 5.55 3.81
N ASP A 11 9.61 6.33 2.87
CA ASP A 11 10.37 7.21 1.99
C ASP A 11 10.13 8.67 2.37
N GLY A 12 11.18 9.49 2.39
CA GLY A 12 11.08 10.91 2.76
C GLY A 12 10.21 11.71 1.80
N THR A 13 10.30 11.43 0.49
CA THR A 13 9.47 12.11 -0.53
C THR A 13 7.98 11.79 -0.33
N ALA A 14 7.67 10.53 -0.01
CA ALA A 14 6.32 10.11 0.34
C ALA A 14 5.82 10.77 1.63
N ALA A 15 6.65 10.84 2.66
CA ALA A 15 6.29 11.44 3.95
C ALA A 15 5.97 12.94 3.79
N ASP A 16 6.81 13.69 3.10
CA ASP A 16 6.64 15.12 2.85
C ASP A 16 5.35 15.40 2.07
N ALA A 17 5.09 14.63 1.01
CA ALA A 17 3.88 14.78 0.20
C ALA A 17 2.61 14.42 0.97
N ALA A 18 2.64 13.35 1.77
CA ALA A 18 1.51 12.96 2.61
C ALA A 18 1.20 14.03 3.67
N GLN A 19 2.23 14.58 4.32
CA GLN A 19 2.07 15.65 5.31
C GLN A 19 1.56 16.94 4.65
N ALA A 20 2.06 17.29 3.47
CA ALA A 20 1.61 18.47 2.73
C ALA A 20 0.12 18.36 2.31
N ALA A 21 -0.34 17.16 1.91
CA ALA A 21 -1.75 16.94 1.59
C ALA A 21 -2.66 17.17 2.80
N LEU A 22 -2.27 16.69 3.99
CA LEU A 22 -3.00 16.96 5.23
C LEU A 22 -2.98 18.44 5.61
N ALA A 23 -1.82 19.09 5.48
CA ALA A 23 -1.69 20.53 5.75
C ALA A 23 -2.57 21.38 4.82
N GLY A 24 -2.80 20.91 3.58
CA GLY A 24 -3.74 21.49 2.63
C GLY A 24 -5.22 21.21 2.94
N GLY A 25 -5.55 20.53 4.05
CA GLY A 25 -6.93 20.19 4.44
C GLY A 25 -7.46 18.89 3.84
N GLY A 26 -6.60 18.08 3.21
CA GLY A 26 -6.93 16.76 2.69
C GLY A 26 -7.29 15.75 3.79
N SER A 27 -7.89 14.64 3.39
CA SER A 27 -8.15 13.49 4.27
C SER A 27 -6.91 12.61 4.46
N ALA A 28 -7.00 11.63 5.37
CA ALA A 28 -5.94 10.64 5.53
C ALA A 28 -5.78 9.77 4.26
N ALA A 29 -6.86 9.56 3.49
CA ALA A 29 -6.79 8.92 2.18
C ALA A 29 -6.05 9.79 1.15
N ASP A 30 -6.29 11.10 1.13
CA ASP A 30 -5.53 12.04 0.27
C ASP A 30 -4.03 11.98 0.58
N ALA A 31 -3.67 11.88 1.88
CA ALA A 31 -2.29 11.73 2.33
C ALA A 31 -1.63 10.45 1.81
N LEU A 32 -2.32 9.30 1.88
CA LEU A 32 -1.83 8.05 1.31
C LEU A 32 -1.57 8.18 -0.21
N ILE A 33 -2.52 8.78 -0.93
CA ILE A 33 -2.45 8.94 -2.39
C ILE A 33 -1.30 9.87 -2.78
N ALA A 34 -1.19 11.04 -2.14
CA ALA A 34 -0.12 11.98 -2.40
C ALA A 34 1.26 11.38 -2.09
N GLY A 35 1.40 10.70 -0.94
CA GLY A 35 2.63 10.01 -0.57
C GLY A 35 3.01 8.92 -1.58
N PHE A 36 2.06 8.09 -2.00
CA PHE A 36 2.30 7.02 -2.97
C PHE A 36 2.72 7.57 -4.34
N LEU A 37 2.03 8.60 -4.85
CA LEU A 37 2.36 9.20 -6.14
C LEU A 37 3.69 9.97 -6.10
N ALA A 38 4.05 10.57 -4.96
CA ALA A 38 5.37 11.17 -4.76
C ALA A 38 6.49 10.12 -4.82
N ALA A 39 6.33 8.99 -4.11
CA ALA A 39 7.26 7.86 -4.21
C ALA A 39 7.34 7.30 -5.64
N ALA A 40 6.22 7.23 -6.36
CA ALA A 40 6.16 6.83 -7.77
C ALA A 40 6.89 7.79 -8.71
N GLY A 41 6.90 9.09 -8.40
CA GLY A 41 7.72 10.04 -9.14
C GLY A 41 9.21 9.80 -8.93
N ALA A 42 9.59 9.62 -7.67
CA ALA A 42 10.97 9.44 -7.25
C ALA A 42 11.59 8.10 -7.70
N ARG A 43 10.78 7.04 -7.86
CA ARG A 43 11.29 5.68 -8.13
C ARG A 43 10.47 4.93 -9.18
N PRO A 44 11.12 4.32 -10.19
CA PRO A 44 10.44 3.65 -11.31
C PRO A 44 9.64 2.41 -10.88
N GLY A 45 10.01 1.78 -9.77
CA GLY A 45 9.40 0.54 -9.29
C GLY A 45 8.12 0.68 -8.48
N VAL A 46 7.56 1.89 -8.30
CA VAL A 46 6.47 2.13 -7.34
C VAL A 46 5.09 2.27 -8.00
N LEU A 47 4.96 2.98 -9.13
CA LEU A 47 3.64 3.39 -9.66
C LEU A 47 2.67 2.22 -9.90
N LEU A 48 3.21 1.09 -10.36
CA LEU A 48 2.45 -0.13 -10.65
C LEU A 48 2.73 -1.26 -9.64
N ALA A 49 3.41 -0.95 -8.53
CA ALA A 49 3.67 -1.89 -7.45
C ALA A 49 2.36 -2.31 -6.79
N PRO A 50 2.18 -3.60 -6.44
CA PRO A 50 0.99 -4.04 -5.73
C PRO A 50 0.87 -3.33 -4.39
N ALA A 51 -0.35 -2.95 -4.03
CA ALA A 51 -0.62 -2.18 -2.82
C ALA A 51 -1.88 -2.64 -2.08
N VAL A 52 -1.92 -2.42 -0.78
CA VAL A 52 -3.07 -2.62 0.09
C VAL A 52 -3.23 -1.38 0.96
N ALA A 53 -4.45 -0.85 1.06
CA ALA A 53 -4.74 0.27 1.96
C ALA A 53 -5.79 -0.13 3.01
N LEU A 54 -5.62 0.36 4.23
CA LEU A 54 -6.48 0.13 5.38
C LEU A 54 -6.96 1.48 5.90
N ILE A 55 -8.26 1.61 6.16
CA ILE A 55 -8.90 2.81 6.68
C ILE A 55 -9.70 2.45 7.92
N GLY A 56 -9.59 3.29 8.94
CA GLY A 56 -10.27 3.15 10.22
C GLY A 56 -10.52 4.49 10.88
N GLY A 57 -11.24 4.48 12.01
CA GLY A 57 -11.49 5.66 12.83
C GLY A 57 -12.93 6.14 12.82
N THR A 58 -13.15 7.35 13.32
CA THR A 58 -14.51 7.85 13.62
C THR A 58 -15.31 8.10 12.34
N GLY A 59 -16.46 7.43 12.21
CA GLY A 59 -17.42 7.68 11.13
C GLY A 59 -17.03 7.14 9.74
N VAL A 60 -15.94 6.37 9.63
CA VAL A 60 -15.44 5.83 8.35
C VAL A 60 -15.54 4.30 8.26
N GLY A 61 -15.82 3.62 9.39
CA GLY A 61 -15.87 2.16 9.48
C GLY A 61 -14.48 1.53 9.46
N ALA A 62 -14.43 0.22 9.19
CA ALA A 62 -13.20 -0.57 9.09
C ALA A 62 -13.08 -1.14 7.68
N ARG A 63 -12.29 -0.49 6.82
CA ARG A 63 -12.26 -0.81 5.39
C ARG A 63 -10.87 -1.14 4.90
N VAL A 64 -10.81 -2.01 3.90
CA VAL A 64 -9.58 -2.38 3.21
C VAL A 64 -9.77 -2.23 1.70
N PHE A 65 -8.72 -1.83 1.00
CA PHE A 65 -8.69 -1.65 -0.45
C PHE A 65 -7.59 -2.55 -1.04
N ASP A 66 -7.95 -3.33 -2.06
CA ASP A 66 -7.12 -4.34 -2.70
C ASP A 66 -6.56 -3.86 -4.03
N GLY A 67 -5.26 -3.59 -4.06
CA GLY A 67 -4.47 -3.30 -5.24
C GLY A 67 -3.38 -4.36 -5.44
N ARG A 68 -3.51 -5.54 -4.84
CA ARG A 68 -2.61 -6.68 -5.09
C ARG A 68 -2.65 -7.02 -6.56
N ALA A 69 -1.52 -7.39 -7.15
CA ALA A 69 -1.47 -7.76 -8.56
C ALA A 69 -2.30 -9.02 -8.84
N ALA A 70 -2.74 -9.20 -10.08
CA ALA A 70 -3.44 -10.42 -10.49
C ALA A 70 -2.60 -11.27 -11.45
N GLN A 71 -2.88 -12.56 -11.46
CA GLN A 71 -2.30 -13.49 -12.42
C GLN A 71 -2.80 -13.14 -13.85
N PRO A 72 -1.89 -12.93 -14.82
CA PRO A 72 -2.27 -12.59 -16.19
C PRO A 72 -2.78 -13.80 -17.00
N GLY A 73 -3.34 -13.51 -18.17
CA GLY A 73 -3.72 -14.48 -19.18
C GLY A 73 -5.22 -14.60 -19.41
N LEU A 74 -6.01 -13.56 -19.11
CA LEU A 74 -7.40 -13.47 -19.56
C LEU A 74 -7.44 -13.50 -21.10
N GLY A 75 -8.33 -14.31 -21.68
CA GLY A 75 -8.45 -14.47 -23.14
C GLY A 75 -7.25 -15.13 -23.85
N ALA A 76 -6.10 -15.27 -23.19
CA ALA A 76 -4.90 -15.83 -23.80
C ALA A 76 -5.02 -17.35 -24.03
N PRO A 77 -4.52 -17.88 -25.16
CA PRO A 77 -4.37 -19.31 -25.36
C PRO A 77 -3.57 -19.95 -24.23
N ARG A 78 -3.92 -21.18 -23.85
CA ARG A 78 -3.19 -21.89 -22.80
C ARG A 78 -1.73 -22.11 -23.22
N PRO A 79 -0.74 -21.53 -22.50
CA PRO A 79 0.65 -21.69 -22.88
C PRO A 79 1.14 -23.10 -22.54
N ARG A 80 2.14 -23.57 -23.29
CA ARG A 80 2.89 -24.77 -22.93
C ARG A 80 3.75 -24.43 -21.71
N GLY A 81 3.64 -25.24 -20.65
CA GLY A 81 4.39 -24.97 -19.42
C GLY A 81 5.90 -25.13 -19.60
N PHE A 82 6.67 -24.27 -18.95
CA PHE A 82 8.14 -24.34 -18.93
C PHE A 82 8.62 -25.61 -18.21
N VAL A 83 9.70 -26.22 -18.72
CA VAL A 83 10.23 -27.51 -18.20
C VAL A 83 11.02 -27.29 -16.92
N ASP A 84 11.86 -26.26 -16.89
CA ASP A 84 12.66 -25.90 -15.72
C ASP A 84 12.48 -24.42 -15.37
N ALA A 85 12.92 -24.02 -14.16
CA ALA A 85 12.77 -22.65 -13.69
C ALA A 85 13.70 -21.64 -14.38
N ALA A 86 14.84 -22.10 -14.92
CA ALA A 86 15.84 -21.26 -15.57
C ALA A 86 15.41 -20.83 -16.99
N SER A 87 14.57 -21.63 -17.64
CA SER A 87 13.98 -21.37 -18.96
C SER A 87 12.80 -20.40 -18.94
N VAL A 88 12.34 -19.97 -17.77
CA VAL A 88 11.22 -19.05 -17.64
C VAL A 88 11.68 -17.64 -18.03
N PRO A 89 11.13 -17.04 -19.09
CA PRO A 89 11.47 -15.67 -19.47
C PRO A 89 10.94 -14.67 -18.43
N ASP A 90 11.61 -13.53 -18.31
CA ASP A 90 11.19 -12.47 -17.39
C ASP A 90 9.75 -12.00 -17.68
N ALA A 91 9.35 -11.91 -18.96
CA ALA A 91 7.99 -11.55 -19.36
C ALA A 91 6.89 -12.43 -18.74
N ALA A 92 7.16 -13.71 -18.49
CA ALA A 92 6.21 -14.64 -17.85
C ALA A 92 6.02 -14.40 -16.34
N ARG A 93 6.77 -13.45 -15.77
CA ARG A 93 6.72 -13.04 -14.36
C ARG A 93 6.03 -11.69 -14.16
N ILE A 94 5.59 -11.03 -15.22
CA ILE A 94 4.86 -9.77 -15.12
C ILE A 94 3.41 -10.05 -14.75
N ALA A 95 2.97 -9.52 -13.61
CA ALA A 95 1.59 -9.58 -13.19
C ALA A 95 0.76 -8.41 -13.71
N VAL A 96 -0.56 -8.51 -13.59
CA VAL A 96 -1.48 -7.44 -13.93
C VAL A 96 -1.51 -6.42 -12.79
N PRO A 97 -1.09 -5.17 -13.00
CA PRO A 97 -1.12 -4.15 -11.96
C PRO A 97 -2.55 -3.67 -11.70
N ARG A 98 -2.93 -3.52 -10.42
CA ARG A 98 -4.27 -3.03 -10.00
C ARG A 98 -4.23 -1.72 -9.20
N THR A 99 -3.04 -1.21 -8.95
CA THR A 99 -2.81 -0.12 -7.99
C THR A 99 -3.40 1.21 -8.43
N LEU A 100 -3.38 1.54 -9.72
CA LEU A 100 -4.03 2.77 -10.22
C LEU A 100 -5.55 2.74 -10.02
N GLY A 101 -6.14 1.56 -10.16
CA GLY A 101 -7.51 1.32 -9.76
C GLY A 101 -7.70 1.54 -8.26
N LEU A 102 -6.87 0.94 -7.41
CA LEU A 102 -6.95 1.13 -5.95
C LEU A 102 -6.91 2.61 -5.57
N ILE A 103 -6.00 3.40 -6.17
CA ILE A 103 -5.88 4.84 -5.92
C ILE A 103 -7.19 5.56 -6.26
N SER A 104 -7.80 5.20 -7.38
CA SER A 104 -9.08 5.79 -7.82
C SER A 104 -10.23 5.41 -6.92
N LEU A 105 -10.27 4.16 -6.48
CA LEU A 105 -11.28 3.66 -5.56
C LEU A 105 -11.15 4.36 -4.20
N LEU A 106 -9.93 4.43 -3.66
CA LEU A 106 -9.62 5.10 -2.41
C LEU A 106 -9.99 6.60 -2.47
N HIS A 107 -9.63 7.27 -3.57
CA HIS A 107 -9.98 8.67 -3.81
C HIS A 107 -11.49 8.88 -3.90
N GLY A 108 -12.19 8.05 -4.69
CA GLY A 108 -13.64 8.16 -4.86
C GLY A 108 -14.43 7.93 -3.57
N TYR A 109 -13.93 7.07 -2.66
CA TYR A 109 -14.60 6.80 -1.39
C TYR A 109 -14.31 7.83 -0.29
N LEU A 110 -13.07 8.33 -0.20
CA LEU A 110 -12.59 9.04 0.98
C LEU A 110 -11.74 10.28 0.68
N GLY A 111 -11.46 10.55 -0.60
CA GLY A 111 -10.71 11.70 -1.05
C GLY A 111 -11.48 13.00 -0.87
N ARG A 112 -10.76 14.10 -0.65
CA ARG A 112 -11.34 15.44 -0.51
C ARG A 112 -10.67 16.45 -1.41
N SER A 113 -9.38 16.28 -1.66
CA SER A 113 -8.64 17.09 -2.63
C SER A 113 -8.85 16.57 -4.05
N ARG A 114 -8.52 17.39 -5.06
CA ARG A 114 -8.57 16.92 -6.45
C ARG A 114 -7.42 15.95 -6.70
N LEU A 115 -7.67 14.85 -7.40
CA LEU A 115 -6.64 13.84 -7.66
C LEU A 115 -5.42 14.43 -8.40
N GLY A 116 -5.64 15.39 -9.31
CA GLY A 116 -4.56 16.12 -9.98
C GLY A 116 -3.68 16.95 -9.04
N GLU A 117 -4.22 17.46 -7.95
CA GLU A 117 -3.44 18.16 -6.92
C GLU A 117 -2.57 17.18 -6.13
N LEU A 118 -3.12 16.00 -5.80
CA LEU A 118 -2.41 14.92 -5.12
C LEU A 118 -1.31 14.29 -5.98
N ALA A 119 -1.46 14.31 -7.31
CA ALA A 119 -0.45 13.79 -8.24
C ALA A 119 0.74 14.74 -8.44
N ARG A 120 0.58 16.04 -8.16
CA ARG A 120 1.59 17.07 -8.44
C ARG A 120 2.96 16.79 -7.82
N PRO A 121 3.08 16.36 -6.54
CA PRO A 121 4.38 16.01 -5.97
C PRO A 121 5.11 14.89 -6.75
N GLY A 122 4.37 13.88 -7.23
CA GLY A 122 4.92 12.81 -8.06
C GLY A 122 5.39 13.29 -9.43
N VAL A 123 4.61 14.15 -10.09
CA VAL A 123 5.02 14.76 -11.38
C VAL A 123 6.31 15.57 -11.20
N LEU A 124 6.41 16.36 -10.13
CA LEU A 124 7.60 17.16 -9.85
C LEU A 124 8.82 16.27 -9.56
N ALA A 125 8.67 15.24 -8.74
CA ALA A 125 9.75 14.30 -8.42
C ALA A 125 10.26 13.57 -9.67
N ALA A 126 9.36 13.08 -10.53
CA ALA A 126 9.75 12.45 -11.80
C ALA A 126 10.47 13.42 -12.74
N THR A 127 9.94 14.65 -12.86
CA THR A 127 10.51 15.69 -13.72
C THR A 127 11.91 16.09 -13.27
N HIS A 128 12.15 16.21 -11.96
CA HIS A 128 13.47 16.52 -11.40
C HIS A 128 14.51 15.45 -11.75
N LEU A 129 14.09 14.19 -11.89
CA LEU A 129 14.93 13.07 -12.31
C LEU A 129 15.05 12.92 -13.83
N GLY A 130 14.45 13.82 -14.62
CA GLY A 130 14.41 13.74 -16.08
C GLY A 130 13.47 12.65 -16.63
N ALA A 131 12.69 11.99 -15.78
CA ALA A 131 11.79 10.90 -16.15
C ALA A 131 10.47 11.45 -16.71
N THR A 132 10.50 11.86 -17.98
CA THR A 132 9.41 12.58 -18.64
C THR A 132 8.19 11.69 -18.90
N ALA A 133 8.39 10.45 -19.34
CA ALA A 133 7.31 9.51 -19.59
C ALA A 133 6.62 9.11 -18.28
N ARG A 134 7.40 8.88 -17.21
CA ARG A 134 6.83 8.62 -15.88
C ARG A 134 6.06 9.81 -15.33
N ALA A 135 6.57 11.03 -15.51
CA ALA A 135 5.87 12.26 -15.10
C ALA A 135 4.53 12.42 -15.84
N GLU A 136 4.48 12.14 -17.14
CA GLU A 136 3.26 12.20 -17.94
C GLU A 136 2.24 11.16 -17.52
N LEU A 137 2.68 9.93 -17.23
CA LEU A 137 1.79 8.88 -16.74
C LEU A 137 1.20 9.25 -15.38
N ILE A 138 2.00 9.77 -14.44
CA ILE A 138 1.51 10.25 -13.13
C ILE A 138 0.51 11.40 -13.32
N ARG A 139 0.76 12.31 -14.26
CA ARG A 139 -0.16 13.40 -14.61
C ARG A 139 -1.48 12.86 -15.16
N SER A 140 -1.43 11.85 -16.03
CA SER A 140 -2.59 11.14 -16.56
C SER A 140 -3.39 10.46 -15.45
N VAL A 141 -2.74 9.86 -14.46
CA VAL A 141 -3.39 9.32 -13.25
C VAL A 141 -4.07 10.45 -12.47
N GLY A 142 -3.43 11.60 -12.30
CA GLY A 142 -4.03 12.79 -11.68
C GLY A 142 -5.30 13.27 -12.37
N ALA A 143 -5.35 13.18 -13.71
CA ALA A 143 -6.46 13.66 -14.53
C ALA A 143 -7.60 12.65 -14.68
N SER A 144 -7.28 11.35 -14.77
CA SER A 144 -8.23 10.30 -15.17
C SER A 144 -8.28 9.09 -14.22
N GLY A 145 -7.51 9.12 -13.13
CA GLY A 145 -7.40 8.01 -12.19
C GLY A 145 -6.91 6.73 -12.87
N GLY A 146 -7.60 5.62 -12.61
CA GLY A 146 -7.26 4.29 -13.07
C GLY A 146 -7.42 4.11 -14.57
N ALA A 147 -8.24 4.93 -15.22
CA ALA A 147 -8.38 4.92 -16.67
C ALA A 147 -7.09 5.28 -17.41
N ALA A 148 -6.10 5.89 -16.72
CA ALA A 148 -4.75 6.08 -17.26
C ALA A 148 -4.10 4.76 -17.71
N LEU A 149 -4.41 3.64 -17.04
CA LEU A 149 -3.91 2.31 -17.43
C LEU A 149 -4.48 1.84 -18.78
N HIS A 150 -5.67 2.31 -19.15
CA HIS A 150 -6.37 1.92 -20.39
C HIS A 150 -5.97 2.78 -21.59
N GLN A 151 -5.08 3.76 -21.41
CA GLN A 151 -4.52 4.50 -22.53
C GLN A 151 -3.76 3.54 -23.44
N ARG A 152 -3.95 3.69 -24.76
CA ARG A 152 -3.41 2.77 -25.77
C ARG A 152 -1.89 2.60 -25.66
N ASP A 153 -1.17 3.69 -25.45
CA ASP A 153 0.29 3.68 -25.38
C ASP A 153 0.79 2.99 -24.10
N VAL A 154 0.07 3.14 -22.99
CA VAL A 154 0.36 2.46 -21.71
C VAL A 154 0.10 0.96 -21.83
N MET A 155 -1.06 0.56 -22.35
CA MET A 155 -1.37 -0.87 -22.54
C MET A 155 -0.36 -1.53 -23.46
N ARG A 156 -0.04 -0.89 -24.59
CA ARG A 156 0.96 -1.38 -25.55
C ARG A 156 2.32 -1.56 -24.90
N ALA A 157 2.81 -0.55 -24.17
CA ALA A 157 4.10 -0.61 -23.49
C ALA A 157 4.18 -1.78 -22.49
N LEU A 158 3.10 -2.07 -21.78
CA LEU A 158 3.02 -3.19 -20.84
C LEU A 158 2.94 -4.54 -21.57
N THR A 159 2.14 -4.65 -22.63
CA THR A 159 2.04 -5.89 -23.41
C THR A 159 3.30 -6.20 -24.23
N ASP A 160 4.07 -5.17 -24.61
CA ASP A 160 5.34 -5.36 -25.33
C ASP A 160 6.38 -6.06 -24.44
N VAL A 161 6.33 -5.85 -23.11
CA VAL A 161 7.25 -6.49 -22.16
C VAL A 161 6.69 -7.77 -21.52
N GLY A 162 5.37 -7.86 -21.33
CA GLY A 162 4.71 -8.96 -20.60
C GLY A 162 3.81 -9.86 -21.43
N GLY A 163 3.63 -9.54 -22.71
CA GLY A 163 2.73 -10.26 -23.61
C GLY A 163 3.39 -11.46 -24.31
N ALA A 164 2.62 -12.10 -25.18
CA ALA A 164 2.99 -13.34 -25.85
C ALA A 164 4.29 -13.23 -26.66
N LEU A 165 4.54 -12.09 -27.32
CA LEU A 165 5.76 -11.87 -28.12
C LEU A 165 7.04 -11.85 -27.29
N ALA A 166 6.95 -11.42 -26.03
CA ALA A 166 8.06 -11.43 -25.08
C ALA A 166 8.16 -12.77 -24.31
N GLY A 167 7.27 -13.72 -24.57
CA GLY A 167 7.18 -15.00 -23.85
C GLY A 167 6.36 -14.93 -22.56
N GLY A 168 5.62 -13.84 -22.32
CA GLY A 168 4.69 -13.70 -21.21
C GLY A 168 3.23 -13.99 -21.61
N THR A 169 2.30 -13.68 -20.70
CA THR A 169 0.87 -13.94 -20.89
C THR A 169 -0.02 -12.74 -20.58
N LEU A 170 0.55 -11.55 -20.38
CA LEU A 170 -0.21 -10.32 -20.17
C LEU A 170 -0.96 -9.95 -21.45
N THR A 171 -2.24 -9.62 -21.32
CA THR A 171 -3.12 -9.21 -22.41
C THR A 171 -3.72 -7.83 -22.16
N GLU A 172 -4.32 -7.22 -23.18
CA GLU A 172 -5.10 -6.00 -22.99
C GLU A 172 -6.34 -6.24 -22.12
N ASP A 173 -6.96 -7.43 -22.23
CA ASP A 173 -8.14 -7.78 -21.42
C ASP A 173 -7.79 -7.89 -19.94
N ASP A 174 -6.61 -8.42 -19.60
CA ASP A 174 -6.07 -8.36 -18.24
C ASP A 174 -6.06 -6.92 -17.70
N LEU A 175 -5.52 -5.97 -18.47
CA LEU A 175 -5.39 -4.58 -18.05
C LEU A 175 -6.73 -3.84 -17.93
N ARG A 176 -7.75 -4.25 -18.69
CA ARG A 176 -9.10 -3.64 -18.69
C ARG A 176 -10.03 -4.23 -17.63
N GLU A 177 -10.00 -5.54 -17.47
CA GLU A 177 -11.01 -6.27 -16.69
C GLU A 177 -10.58 -6.51 -15.23
N THR A 178 -9.29 -6.39 -14.94
CA THR A 178 -8.79 -6.65 -13.59
C THR A 178 -8.96 -5.41 -12.69
N ILE A 179 -10.16 -5.24 -12.15
CA ILE A 179 -10.55 -4.08 -11.35
C ILE A 179 -10.12 -4.27 -9.87
N PRO A 180 -9.64 -3.24 -9.16
CA PRO A 180 -9.44 -3.25 -7.70
C PRO A 180 -10.73 -3.57 -6.94
N ALA A 181 -10.62 -3.96 -5.68
CA ALA A 181 -11.78 -4.18 -4.81
C ALA A 181 -11.66 -3.40 -3.50
N ALA A 182 -12.78 -3.04 -2.91
CA ALA A 182 -12.87 -2.61 -1.51
C ALA A 182 -13.66 -3.66 -0.74
N GLY A 183 -13.32 -3.84 0.54
CA GLY A 183 -14.01 -4.77 1.42
C GLY A 183 -13.85 -4.37 2.88
N ASP A 184 -14.29 -5.26 3.75
CA ASP A 184 -14.17 -5.08 5.19
C ASP A 184 -12.81 -5.54 5.68
N ALA A 185 -12.22 -4.75 6.59
CA ALA A 185 -11.02 -5.17 7.29
C ALA A 185 -11.34 -6.31 8.27
N ILE A 186 -10.35 -7.14 8.61
CA ILE A 186 -10.47 -7.99 9.80
C ILE A 186 -10.46 -7.06 11.00
N VAL A 187 -11.52 -7.09 11.79
CA VAL A 187 -11.61 -6.43 13.09
C VAL A 187 -11.44 -7.50 14.17
N GLN A 188 -10.42 -7.32 15.00
CA GLN A 188 -10.23 -8.12 16.19
C GLN A 188 -10.43 -7.25 17.41
N GLU A 189 -11.33 -7.65 18.29
CA GLU A 189 -11.58 -6.97 19.55
C GLU A 189 -10.94 -7.74 20.69
N SER A 190 -10.30 -7.00 21.60
CA SER A 190 -9.76 -7.53 22.85
C SER A 190 -10.26 -6.66 24.01
N PRO A 191 -10.56 -7.26 25.18
CA PRO A 191 -10.89 -6.49 26.37
C PRO A 191 -9.69 -5.65 26.79
N GLY A 192 -9.93 -4.39 27.18
CA GLY A 192 -8.92 -3.54 27.78
C GLY A 192 -8.67 -3.88 29.25
N ALA A 193 -7.85 -3.06 29.88
CA ALA A 193 -7.36 -3.29 31.23
C ALA A 193 -8.46 -3.23 32.30
N SER A 194 -9.49 -2.42 32.09
CA SER A 194 -10.61 -2.32 33.04
C SER A 194 -11.63 -3.45 32.88
N GLY A 195 -11.59 -4.21 31.78
CA GLY A 195 -12.60 -5.21 31.43
C GLY A 195 -13.99 -4.63 31.10
N GLU A 196 -14.14 -3.30 31.08
CA GLU A 196 -15.38 -2.63 30.69
C GLU A 196 -15.51 -2.53 29.17
N ALA A 197 -16.74 -2.56 28.66
CA ALA A 197 -17.01 -2.42 27.22
C ALA A 197 -16.46 -1.10 26.63
N SER A 198 -16.36 -0.05 27.45
CA SER A 198 -15.78 1.26 27.12
C SER A 198 -14.25 1.25 26.92
N ASP A 199 -13.53 0.23 27.38
CA ASP A 199 -12.09 0.04 27.17
C ASP A 199 -11.80 -1.08 26.15
N THR A 200 -12.70 -1.30 25.18
CA THR A 200 -12.45 -2.27 24.11
C THR A 200 -11.32 -1.78 23.19
N ILE A 201 -10.43 -2.70 22.83
CA ILE A 201 -9.33 -2.46 21.91
C ILE A 201 -9.66 -3.13 20.59
N SER A 202 -9.75 -2.35 19.53
CA SER A 202 -10.01 -2.86 18.18
C SER A 202 -8.74 -2.79 17.34
N LEU A 203 -8.34 -3.92 16.79
CA LEU A 203 -7.24 -4.04 15.85
C LEU A 203 -7.77 -4.38 14.46
N LEU A 204 -7.56 -3.47 13.52
CA LEU A 204 -7.96 -3.59 12.12
C LEU A 204 -6.75 -4.07 11.29
N ARG A 205 -6.97 -5.05 10.42
CA ARG A 205 -5.93 -5.64 9.56
C ARG A 205 -6.46 -6.02 8.18
N SER A 206 -5.55 -6.20 7.23
CA SER A 206 -5.88 -6.78 5.92
C SER A 206 -6.41 -8.22 6.08
N PRO A 207 -7.50 -8.59 5.39
CA PRO A 207 -8.04 -9.95 5.40
C PRO A 207 -7.26 -10.91 4.50
N TRP A 208 -6.35 -10.39 3.67
CA TRP A 208 -5.75 -11.18 2.61
C TRP A 208 -4.45 -11.86 3.04
N PRO A 209 -4.21 -13.10 2.58
CA PRO A 209 -3.02 -13.84 2.94
C PRO A 209 -1.78 -13.17 2.35
N VAL A 210 -0.71 -13.24 3.13
CA VAL A 210 0.63 -12.87 2.71
C VAL A 210 1.36 -14.15 2.28
N GLY A 211 1.89 -14.15 1.06
CA GLY A 211 2.61 -15.30 0.52
C GLY A 211 4.06 -15.29 0.97
N ALA A 212 4.67 -16.47 1.10
CA ALA A 212 6.06 -16.61 1.53
C ALA A 212 7.06 -15.91 0.59
N GLU A 213 6.71 -15.76 -0.69
CA GLU A 213 7.52 -15.09 -1.71
C GLU A 213 7.16 -13.60 -1.89
N ALA A 214 6.32 -13.04 -1.01
CA ALA A 214 5.97 -11.63 -1.09
C ALA A 214 7.21 -10.74 -0.91
N ARG A 215 7.35 -9.74 -1.77
CA ARG A 215 8.39 -8.72 -1.60
C ARG A 215 8.14 -7.90 -0.32
N PRO A 216 9.19 -7.41 0.34
CA PRO A 216 9.05 -6.45 1.41
C PRO A 216 8.20 -5.25 0.96
N ALA A 217 7.27 -4.84 1.82
CA ALA A 217 6.49 -3.65 1.59
C ALA A 217 7.11 -2.43 2.27
N GLU A 218 6.89 -1.29 1.65
CA GLU A 218 7.02 0.02 2.25
C GLU A 218 5.64 0.53 2.66
N THR A 219 5.60 1.49 3.57
CA THR A 219 4.36 1.94 4.18
C THR A 219 4.23 3.45 4.24
N ILE A 220 2.98 3.91 4.15
CA ILE A 220 2.57 5.30 4.43
C ILE A 220 1.46 5.21 5.47
N VAL A 221 1.53 6.02 6.52
CA VAL A 221 0.51 6.11 7.57
C VAL A 221 0.08 7.54 7.76
N ALA A 222 -1.21 7.76 8.02
CA ALA A 222 -1.78 9.09 8.19
C ALA A 222 -2.96 9.11 9.17
N CYS A 223 -3.16 10.26 9.81
CA CYS A 223 -4.34 10.62 10.58
C CYS A 223 -4.78 12.04 10.21
N ASP A 224 -6.05 12.22 9.88
CA ASP A 224 -6.63 13.54 9.58
C ASP A 224 -7.28 14.20 10.80
N ASN A 225 -7.65 15.47 10.65
CA ASN A 225 -8.27 16.27 11.71
C ASN A 225 -9.71 15.83 12.06
N ARG A 226 -10.31 14.90 11.28
CA ARG A 226 -11.64 14.34 11.53
C ARG A 226 -11.59 12.99 12.23
N GLY A 227 -10.39 12.49 12.49
CA GLY A 227 -10.18 11.19 13.15
C GLY A 227 -10.26 10.01 12.21
N MET A 228 -10.07 10.21 10.90
CA MET A 228 -9.77 9.13 9.96
C MET A 228 -8.31 8.75 10.11
N LEU A 229 -8.05 7.46 10.25
CA LEU A 229 -6.73 6.86 10.20
C LEU A 229 -6.59 6.03 8.93
N ALA A 230 -5.41 6.06 8.35
CA ALA A 230 -5.12 5.40 7.10
C ALA A 230 -3.71 4.81 7.13
N ALA A 231 -3.57 3.60 6.61
CA ALA A 231 -2.28 2.96 6.38
C ALA A 231 -2.27 2.33 4.99
N MET A 232 -1.18 2.48 4.26
CA MET A 232 -0.96 1.83 2.96
C MET A 232 0.33 1.04 3.03
N ALA A 233 0.31 -0.18 2.51
CA ALA A 233 1.47 -0.98 2.20
C ALA A 233 1.58 -1.11 0.68
N TYR A 234 2.76 -0.88 0.11
CA TYR A 234 3.04 -1.14 -1.30
C TYR A 234 4.39 -1.83 -1.44
N ALA A 235 4.57 -2.70 -2.45
CA ALA A 235 5.79 -3.50 -2.59
C ALA A 235 6.55 -3.16 -3.89
N PRO A 236 7.45 -2.16 -3.87
CA PRO A 236 8.17 -1.70 -5.04
C PRO A 236 8.97 -2.80 -5.74
N ALA A 237 9.22 -2.62 -7.03
CA ALA A 237 10.29 -3.33 -7.71
C ALA A 237 11.63 -2.64 -7.40
N HIS A 238 12.60 -3.39 -6.88
CA HIS A 238 13.99 -2.94 -6.72
C HIS A 238 14.94 -3.62 -7.72
N ILE A 239 14.57 -4.82 -8.18
CA ILE A 239 15.24 -5.59 -9.22
C ILE A 239 14.14 -6.30 -10.04
N GLY A 240 13.65 -5.60 -11.04
CA GLY A 240 12.47 -5.94 -11.81
C GLY A 240 12.71 -5.91 -13.32
N ILE A 241 11.60 -5.80 -14.04
CA ILE A 241 11.55 -5.82 -15.50
C ILE A 241 11.27 -4.41 -15.97
N LEU A 242 12.19 -3.85 -16.74
CA LEU A 242 12.10 -2.48 -17.22
C LEU A 242 10.98 -2.35 -18.26
N VAL A 243 10.26 -1.23 -18.19
CA VAL A 243 9.32 -0.77 -19.22
C VAL A 243 9.84 0.56 -19.74
N PRO A 244 10.82 0.56 -20.68
CA PRO A 244 11.52 1.78 -21.07
C PRO A 244 10.59 2.87 -21.59
N ALA A 245 9.55 2.49 -22.32
CA ALA A 245 8.56 3.43 -22.88
C ALA A 245 7.78 4.21 -21.80
N LEU A 246 7.72 3.71 -20.57
CA LEU A 246 7.06 4.38 -19.43
C LEU A 246 8.05 4.84 -18.37
N GLU A 247 9.35 4.54 -18.53
CA GLU A 247 10.39 4.73 -17.51
C GLU A 247 10.00 4.11 -16.15
N LEU A 248 9.39 2.93 -16.21
CA LEU A 248 8.94 2.15 -15.05
C LEU A 248 9.72 0.85 -14.92
N GLU A 249 9.58 0.24 -13.73
CA GLU A 249 10.09 -1.08 -13.42
C GLU A 249 8.98 -1.92 -12.78
N LEU A 250 8.77 -3.13 -13.30
CA LEU A 250 7.73 -4.06 -12.83
C LEU A 250 8.33 -5.17 -11.97
N GLY A 251 7.57 -5.58 -10.96
CA GLY A 251 7.92 -6.74 -10.14
C GLY A 251 7.78 -8.06 -10.90
N ARG A 252 8.49 -9.08 -10.41
CA ARG A 252 8.35 -10.49 -10.84
C ARG A 252 7.25 -11.18 -10.03
N ASP A 253 6.03 -10.67 -10.14
CA ASP A 253 4.89 -11.05 -9.29
C ASP A 253 4.10 -12.24 -9.82
N ALA A 254 3.99 -12.42 -11.14
CA ALA A 254 3.18 -13.48 -11.72
C ALA A 254 3.82 -14.86 -11.52
N VAL A 255 2.95 -15.87 -11.39
CA VAL A 255 3.38 -17.27 -11.31
C VAL A 255 3.48 -17.84 -12.74
N PRO A 256 4.69 -18.20 -13.21
CA PRO A 256 4.87 -18.75 -14.54
C PRO A 256 4.21 -20.13 -14.67
N VAL A 257 3.66 -20.43 -15.84
CA VAL A 257 3.07 -21.75 -16.10
C VAL A 257 4.20 -22.78 -16.28
N ARG A 258 4.27 -23.76 -15.39
CA ARG A 258 5.30 -24.82 -15.41
C ARG A 258 4.70 -26.18 -15.73
N ARG A 259 5.45 -27.04 -16.42
CA ARG A 259 5.01 -28.39 -16.77
C ARG A 259 4.88 -29.24 -15.50
N GLY A 260 3.74 -29.92 -15.34
CA GLY A 260 3.48 -30.78 -14.19
C GLY A 260 3.08 -30.04 -12.90
N ILE A 261 2.99 -28.71 -12.92
CA ILE A 261 2.52 -27.89 -11.79
C ILE A 261 1.14 -27.32 -12.14
N THR A 262 0.21 -27.36 -11.19
CA THR A 262 -1.10 -26.74 -11.36
C THR A 262 -0.94 -25.25 -11.63
N ARG A 263 -1.52 -24.79 -12.75
CA ARG A 263 -1.52 -23.38 -13.14
C ARG A 263 -2.39 -22.57 -12.19
N VAL A 264 -1.90 -21.39 -11.80
CA VAL A 264 -2.72 -20.34 -11.20
C VAL A 264 -3.63 -19.75 -12.27
N SER A 265 -4.94 -19.74 -12.01
CA SER A 265 -5.93 -19.22 -12.96
C SER A 265 -5.73 -17.72 -13.22
N PRO A 266 -5.89 -17.24 -14.46
CA PRO A 266 -5.97 -15.81 -14.75
C PRO A 266 -6.96 -15.07 -13.84
N GLY A 267 -6.65 -13.83 -13.50
CA GLY A 267 -7.44 -13.00 -12.58
C GLY A 267 -7.28 -13.37 -11.09
N THR A 268 -6.60 -14.48 -10.75
CA THR A 268 -6.33 -14.82 -9.35
C THR A 268 -5.44 -13.75 -8.72
N LEU A 269 -5.86 -13.22 -7.56
CA LEU A 269 -5.09 -12.22 -6.85
C LEU A 269 -3.85 -12.85 -6.21
N LEU A 270 -2.71 -12.23 -6.46
CA LEU A 270 -1.42 -12.72 -6.03
C LEU A 270 -1.12 -12.21 -4.60
N PRO A 271 -0.47 -13.01 -3.75
CA PRO A 271 -0.14 -12.55 -2.41
C PRO A 271 0.80 -11.34 -2.43
N THR A 272 0.66 -10.44 -1.48
CA THR A 272 1.51 -9.25 -1.34
C THR A 272 1.68 -8.95 0.15
N ALA A 273 2.84 -8.42 0.53
CA ALA A 273 3.07 -8.00 1.91
C ALA A 273 2.12 -6.86 2.29
N ALA A 274 1.50 -6.98 3.45
CA ALA A 274 0.61 -5.97 4.02
C ALA A 274 0.88 -5.78 5.52
N PRO A 275 2.09 -5.34 5.90
CA PRO A 275 2.46 -5.17 7.30
C PRO A 275 1.91 -3.83 7.86
N ILE A 276 0.61 -3.64 7.72
CA ILE A 276 -0.12 -2.44 8.17
C ILE A 276 -1.29 -2.81 9.07
N ALA A 277 -1.58 -1.94 10.03
CA ALA A 277 -2.67 -2.11 10.97
C ALA A 277 -3.23 -0.76 11.43
N ILE A 278 -4.46 -0.77 11.95
CA ILE A 278 -5.02 0.35 12.70
C ILE A 278 -5.46 -0.14 14.07
N LEU A 279 -4.97 0.53 15.11
CA LEU A 279 -5.32 0.29 16.50
C LEU A 279 -6.28 1.39 16.97
N LEU A 280 -7.40 0.99 17.57
CA LEU A 280 -8.38 1.89 18.18
C LEU A 280 -8.60 1.47 19.64
N ARG A 281 -8.52 2.43 20.57
CA ARG A 281 -8.79 2.21 22.00
C ARG A 281 -9.33 3.49 22.63
N GLY A 282 -10.62 3.53 22.93
CA GLY A 282 -11.26 4.71 23.52
C GLY A 282 -10.99 5.98 22.69
N ARG A 283 -10.26 6.95 23.25
CA ARG A 283 -9.90 8.21 22.57
C ARG A 283 -8.60 8.14 21.76
N ILE A 284 -7.94 7.01 21.80
CA ILE A 284 -6.62 6.81 21.24
C ILE A 284 -6.75 5.99 19.97
N ALA A 285 -6.02 6.43 18.95
CA ALA A 285 -5.96 5.71 17.70
C ALA A 285 -4.57 5.79 17.08
N ALA A 286 -4.16 4.75 16.36
CA ALA A 286 -2.90 4.71 15.66
C ALA A 286 -3.03 3.94 14.34
N ALA A 287 -2.53 4.52 13.25
CA ALA A 287 -2.20 3.81 12.02
C ALA A 287 -0.74 3.38 12.10
N LEU A 288 -0.47 2.12 11.80
CA LEU A 288 0.86 1.51 11.93
C LEU A 288 1.31 0.88 10.61
N GLY A 289 2.60 1.01 10.32
CA GLY A 289 3.32 0.28 9.29
C GLY A 289 4.59 -0.32 9.86
N LEU A 290 4.83 -1.61 9.62
CA LEU A 290 6.02 -2.33 10.10
C LEU A 290 6.88 -2.73 8.89
N GLU A 291 8.06 -2.16 8.76
CA GLU A 291 8.95 -2.45 7.65
C GLU A 291 9.84 -3.66 7.90
N GLY A 292 10.17 -4.38 6.84
CA GLY A 292 11.06 -5.54 6.91
C GLY A 292 10.37 -6.84 7.34
N ILE A 293 9.07 -6.79 7.62
CA ILE A 293 8.22 -7.97 7.80
C ILE A 293 7.14 -8.02 6.71
N LEU A 294 6.54 -9.20 6.50
CA LEU A 294 5.58 -9.40 5.41
C LEU A 294 4.12 -9.20 5.86
N ALA A 295 3.80 -9.48 7.12
CA ALA A 295 2.44 -9.47 7.65
C ALA A 295 2.40 -9.03 9.12
N ILE A 296 1.23 -8.57 9.58
CA ILE A 296 0.94 -8.33 10.99
C ILE A 296 -0.11 -9.35 11.47
N GLY A 297 0.29 -10.20 12.41
CA GLY A 297 -0.61 -11.10 13.14
C GLY A 297 -1.17 -10.47 14.42
N PRO A 298 -2.18 -11.10 15.06
CA PRO A 298 -2.68 -10.66 16.37
C PRO A 298 -1.57 -10.54 17.43
N GLU A 299 -0.67 -11.51 17.47
CA GLU A 299 0.43 -11.63 18.42
C GLU A 299 1.52 -10.56 18.21
N THR A 300 1.62 -10.02 17.00
CA THR A 300 2.58 -8.98 16.64
C THR A 300 2.37 -7.74 17.50
N LEU A 301 1.09 -7.35 17.69
CA LEU A 301 0.72 -6.10 18.36
C LEU A 301 0.13 -6.31 19.76
N ALA A 302 0.19 -7.53 20.31
CA ALA A 302 -0.34 -7.84 21.65
C ALA A 302 0.18 -6.88 22.73
N GLY A 303 1.48 -6.56 22.72
CA GLY A 303 2.06 -5.61 23.67
C GLY A 303 1.49 -4.18 23.58
N LEU A 304 0.96 -3.77 22.42
CA LEU A 304 0.29 -2.46 22.24
C LEU A 304 -1.16 -2.47 22.75
N THR A 305 -1.71 -3.64 23.07
CA THR A 305 -3.05 -3.79 23.64
C THR A 305 -3.06 -3.73 25.17
N GLU A 306 -1.90 -3.79 25.82
CA GLU A 306 -1.80 -3.64 27.27
C GLU A 306 -2.05 -2.19 27.72
N PRO A 307 -2.50 -1.94 28.96
CA PRO A 307 -2.58 -0.59 29.53
C PRO A 307 -1.22 0.11 29.45
N LEU A 308 -1.21 1.35 28.96
CA LEU A 308 -0.02 2.20 29.08
C LEU A 308 0.06 2.68 30.53
N SER A 309 1.25 2.59 31.13
CA SER A 309 1.46 3.10 32.48
C SER A 309 1.24 4.62 32.51
N PRO A 310 0.48 5.16 33.48
CA PRO A 310 0.44 6.60 33.70
C PRO A 310 1.80 7.15 34.18
N GLU A 311 2.68 6.29 34.72
CA GLU A 311 4.04 6.66 35.10
C GLU A 311 4.91 6.80 33.84
N GLY A 312 5.26 8.04 33.47
CA GLY A 312 6.07 8.38 32.30
C GLY A 312 5.30 8.91 31.09
N GLY A 313 3.96 8.89 31.15
CA GLY A 313 3.10 9.40 30.09
C GLY A 313 2.88 8.42 28.92
N TRP A 314 1.76 8.61 28.21
CA TRP A 314 1.36 7.79 27.05
C TRP A 314 2.50 7.67 26.02
N GLU A 315 3.26 8.74 25.85
CA GLU A 315 4.27 8.86 24.82
C GLU A 315 5.45 7.91 25.03
N ALA A 316 6.08 7.96 26.21
CA ALA A 316 7.19 7.09 26.56
C ALA A 316 6.77 5.61 26.57
N SER A 317 5.54 5.33 27.03
CA SER A 317 4.99 3.98 27.05
C SER A 317 4.71 3.44 25.64
N LEU A 318 4.18 4.28 24.73
CA LEU A 318 3.96 3.90 23.33
C LEU A 318 5.30 3.64 22.62
N GLU A 319 6.27 4.53 22.76
CA GLU A 319 7.60 4.36 22.15
C GLU A 319 8.31 3.10 22.65
N ALA A 320 8.28 2.84 23.96
CA ALA A 320 8.86 1.62 24.53
C ALA A 320 8.19 0.35 23.98
N LYS A 321 6.85 0.35 23.87
CA LYS A 321 6.11 -0.79 23.30
C LYS A 321 6.34 -0.94 21.80
N LEU A 322 6.47 0.15 21.05
CA LEU A 322 6.84 0.09 19.64
C LEU A 322 8.27 -0.46 19.46
N ALA A 323 9.20 -0.08 20.33
CA ALA A 323 10.55 -0.64 20.33
C ALA A 323 10.56 -2.14 20.65
N ASP A 324 9.73 -2.59 21.60
CA ASP A 324 9.53 -4.02 21.88
C ASP A 324 8.93 -4.77 20.69
N VAL A 325 7.83 -4.25 20.10
CA VAL A 325 7.22 -4.83 18.90
C VAL A 325 8.26 -4.95 17.79
N ARG A 326 9.07 -3.91 17.55
CA ARG A 326 10.13 -3.92 16.52
C ARG A 326 11.11 -5.05 16.77
N THR A 327 11.58 -5.18 18.01
CA THR A 327 12.56 -6.18 18.42
C THR A 327 12.01 -7.60 18.30
N ARG A 328 10.78 -7.85 18.78
CA ARG A 328 10.12 -9.17 18.69
C ARG A 328 9.85 -9.61 17.26
N THR A 329 9.49 -8.67 16.39
CA THR A 329 9.10 -8.93 15.00
C THR A 329 10.28 -8.95 14.03
N GLY A 330 11.43 -8.42 14.45
CA GLY A 330 12.56 -8.19 13.55
C GLY A 330 12.30 -7.09 12.52
N ALA A 331 11.27 -6.25 12.73
CA ALA A 331 10.99 -5.13 11.85
C ALA A 331 12.18 -4.16 11.82
N LYS A 332 12.53 -3.65 10.65
CA LYS A 332 13.61 -2.66 10.48
C LYS A 332 13.18 -1.31 11.06
N ARG A 333 11.95 -0.92 10.76
CA ARG A 333 11.32 0.32 11.21
C ARG A 333 9.86 0.09 11.56
N ILE A 334 9.36 0.89 12.50
CA ILE A 334 7.92 1.05 12.73
C ILE A 334 7.55 2.50 12.51
N LEU A 335 6.52 2.71 11.70
CA LEU A 335 5.95 4.00 11.36
C LEU A 335 4.56 4.10 11.96
N VAL A 336 4.32 5.19 12.70
CA VAL A 336 3.04 5.40 13.37
C VAL A 336 2.55 6.82 13.13
N ALA A 337 1.28 6.94 12.72
CA ALA A 337 0.52 8.18 12.84
C ALA A 337 -0.53 7.96 13.93
N THR A 338 -0.37 8.63 15.06
CA THR A 338 -1.22 8.44 16.24
C THR A 338 -1.93 9.72 16.63
N ARG A 339 -3.09 9.54 17.26
CA ARG A 339 -3.85 10.59 17.90
C ARG A 339 -4.10 10.23 19.35
N ASP A 340 -3.84 11.17 20.23
CA ASP A 340 -4.16 11.06 21.65
C ASP A 340 -5.55 11.65 21.98
N GLY A 341 -6.05 11.28 23.16
CA GLY A 341 -7.33 11.77 23.67
C GLY A 341 -7.34 13.24 24.09
N HIS A 342 -6.19 13.91 24.06
CA HIS A 342 -6.02 15.33 24.35
C HIS A 342 -5.98 16.20 23.09
N GLY A 343 -6.14 15.58 21.92
CA GLY A 343 -6.34 16.25 20.64
C GLY A 343 -5.08 16.38 19.81
N GLY A 344 -3.91 15.95 20.30
CA GLY A 344 -2.67 15.94 19.53
C GLY A 344 -2.64 14.79 18.54
N ALA A 345 -2.31 15.08 17.28
CA ALA A 345 -1.87 14.06 16.33
C ALA A 345 -0.36 14.22 16.11
N ARG A 346 0.35 13.11 16.00
CA ARG A 346 1.80 13.10 15.83
C ARG A 346 2.27 11.84 15.11
N THR A 347 3.50 11.90 14.63
CA THR A 347 4.19 10.76 14.04
C THR A 347 5.20 10.20 15.03
N VAL A 348 5.36 8.88 15.04
CA VAL A 348 6.42 8.19 15.78
C VAL A 348 7.11 7.24 14.82
N THR A 349 8.44 7.35 14.73
CA THR A 349 9.27 6.47 13.91
C THR A 349 10.30 5.79 14.81
N GLN A 350 10.33 4.46 14.79
CA GLN A 350 11.28 3.65 15.57
C GLN A 350 12.14 2.81 14.63
N GLY A 351 13.44 3.10 14.54
CA GLY A 351 14.39 2.39 13.69
C GLY A 351 15.28 3.34 12.90
N ASN A 352 16.38 2.81 12.36
CA ASN A 352 17.28 3.59 11.50
C ASN A 352 16.68 3.70 10.09
N ALA A 353 16.81 4.88 9.49
CA ALA A 353 16.45 5.14 8.09
C ALA A 353 17.27 4.28 7.11
#